data_AF-A0A965PWI4-F1
#
_entry.id   AF-A0A965PWI4-F1
#
_cell.length_a   1.000
_cell.length_b   1.000
_cell.length_c   1.000
_cell.angle_alpha   90.00
_cell.angle_beta   90.00
_cell.angle_gamma   90.00
#
_symmetry.space_group_name_H-M   'P 1'
#
loop_
_entity.id
_entity.type
_entity.pdbx_description
1 polymer ?
#
loop_
_entity_poly.entity_id
_entity_poly.type
_entity_poly.pdbx_seq_one_letter_code
_entity_poly.pdbx_strand_id
1 'polypeptide(L)'
;MDGPASRARMRNWQLPTASTPACSPAAPIRSHPETRMHPSPDRFAPTWRYLVAGLVCCVLVAVELAWRDNPLPPAKALVPEPTVKTPSQLVRTGQGHIPMPEGALSAHACDLLVMPEGHPWSLMAFWFSGSREAAPDVQIASAHLVRGSDNWSPAYYAVGRHNLGFGTTRLGNPVSWLDKEGRVHLFVVATGLGGWAAARIVHLRQQDAQSIAEPHGFEVQQVLPLSWLWNYSHLVRSTPLPLSDSGMVLPAYFEMGHPSFPLALRFDAEGQLRSMTRMAQSQHMLQPALMPVNATRWLALMRDGSPQRRIRVSQTADAGASWQDAPDLDLPNPDSSIATLRLPDGTMLLAHNNTSEGRHRLDLSASLDGREWQHRMTLAQGDPGAEYSYPSMEWAGQQVWVSYTDQRHAIAWQRFSVAPHKP
;
A
#
# COMPACT_ATOMS: atom_id res chain seq x y z
N MET A 1 30.42 70.91 -16.83
CA MET A 1 31.65 70.88 -17.64
C MET A 1 31.89 69.43 -18.04
N ASP A 2 31.52 69.15 -19.29
CA ASP A 2 32.12 68.27 -20.31
C ASP A 2 32.63 66.85 -19.98
N GLY A 3 32.16 65.90 -20.82
CA GLY A 3 32.59 64.48 -20.92
C GLY A 3 33.99 64.29 -21.52
N PRO A 4 34.36 63.13 -22.13
CA PRO A 4 33.59 62.34 -23.13
C PRO A 4 33.54 60.80 -22.85
N ALA A 5 32.51 60.05 -23.21
CA ALA A 5 32.11 59.50 -24.54
C ALA A 5 33.03 58.40 -25.13
N SER A 6 32.55 57.14 -25.14
CA SER A 6 33.02 56.05 -26.03
C SER A 6 31.84 55.35 -26.71
N ARG A 7 31.90 55.29 -28.04
CA ARG A 7 30.86 54.91 -29.01
C ARG A 7 30.60 53.39 -29.08
N ALA A 8 29.33 53.00 -29.14
CA ALA A 8 28.87 51.69 -29.62
C ALA A 8 28.30 51.82 -31.04
N ARG A 9 28.73 50.94 -31.98
CA ARG A 9 28.23 50.87 -33.36
C ARG A 9 26.97 50.01 -33.44
N MET A 10 25.85 50.58 -33.88
CA MET A 10 24.68 49.85 -34.37
C MET A 10 24.81 49.60 -35.88
N ARG A 11 24.46 48.39 -36.34
CA ARG A 11 24.38 48.00 -37.76
C ARG A 11 22.96 48.23 -38.26
N ASN A 12 22.83 49.05 -39.32
CA ASN A 12 21.60 49.24 -40.08
C ASN A 12 21.31 48.03 -40.98
N TRP A 13 20.08 47.53 -40.92
CA TRP A 13 19.50 46.64 -41.94
C TRP A 13 18.45 47.41 -42.72
N GLN A 14 18.63 47.52 -44.04
CA GLN A 14 17.74 48.20 -44.98
C GLN A 14 16.61 47.26 -45.45
N LEU A 15 15.40 47.80 -45.54
CA LEU A 15 14.22 47.17 -46.15
C LEU A 15 14.22 47.40 -47.68
N PRO A 16 13.80 46.44 -48.51
CA PRO A 16 13.64 46.66 -49.95
C PRO A 16 12.27 47.26 -50.29
N THR A 17 12.28 48.26 -51.16
CA THR A 17 11.12 48.95 -51.73
C THR A 17 10.52 48.20 -52.93
N ALA A 18 9.20 48.25 -53.03
CA ALA A 18 8.38 47.68 -54.09
C ALA A 18 8.54 48.41 -55.44
N SER A 19 8.41 47.67 -56.54
CA SER A 19 8.14 48.20 -57.88
C SER A 19 7.20 47.26 -58.66
N THR A 20 6.21 47.86 -59.32
CA THR A 20 5.26 47.27 -60.28
C THR A 20 4.87 48.39 -61.26
N PRO A 21 4.26 48.12 -62.43
CA PRO A 21 4.37 46.98 -63.34
C PRO A 21 4.57 47.44 -64.82
N ALA A 22 4.79 46.51 -65.75
CA ALA A 22 4.62 46.78 -67.19
C ALA A 22 3.93 45.60 -67.88
N CYS A 23 2.98 45.94 -68.75
CA CYS A 23 1.98 45.11 -69.39
C CYS A 23 2.30 44.93 -70.89
N SER A 24 2.08 43.73 -71.46
CA SER A 24 1.94 43.48 -72.92
C SER A 24 1.66 41.98 -73.21
N PRO A 25 1.09 41.60 -74.38
CA PRO A 25 -0.34 41.31 -74.48
C PRO A 25 -0.70 39.87 -74.93
N ALA A 26 -2.01 39.66 -75.06
CA ALA A 26 -2.78 38.45 -75.30
C ALA A 26 -2.38 37.54 -76.49
N ALA A 27 -2.65 36.25 -76.32
CA ALA A 27 -2.79 35.24 -77.38
C ALA A 27 -4.05 34.37 -77.10
N PRO A 28 -4.65 33.73 -78.12
CA PRO A 28 -6.11 33.67 -78.27
C PRO A 28 -6.82 32.50 -77.58
N ILE A 29 -8.11 32.75 -77.36
CA ILE A 29 -9.16 31.90 -76.81
C ILE A 29 -9.27 30.58 -77.60
N ARG A 30 -9.12 29.44 -76.93
CA ARG A 30 -9.63 28.14 -77.38
C ARG A 30 -10.82 27.73 -76.52
N SER A 31 -11.86 27.29 -77.22
CA SER A 31 -13.20 26.89 -76.80
C SER A 31 -13.23 25.88 -75.64
N HIS A 32 -14.14 26.11 -74.70
CA HIS A 32 -14.62 25.14 -73.71
C HIS A 32 -15.23 23.89 -74.38
N PRO A 33 -15.05 22.72 -73.76
CA PRO A 33 -16.13 21.75 -73.64
C PRO A 33 -16.59 21.68 -72.17
N GLU A 34 -17.91 21.71 -72.01
CA GLU A 34 -18.62 21.54 -70.74
C GLU A 34 -18.40 20.14 -70.14
N THR A 35 -18.17 20.12 -68.83
CA THR A 35 -18.55 19.13 -67.81
C THR A 35 -18.47 17.61 -68.10
N ARG A 36 -17.67 16.93 -67.28
CA ARG A 36 -18.15 15.84 -66.40
C ARG A 36 -17.39 15.87 -65.07
N MET A 37 -18.02 16.36 -64.01
CA MET A 37 -17.58 16.07 -62.64
C MET A 37 -17.87 14.60 -62.36
N HIS A 38 -16.81 13.78 -62.27
CA HIS A 38 -16.90 12.48 -61.61
C HIS A 38 -16.99 12.72 -60.09
N PRO A 39 -18.01 12.21 -59.38
CA PRO A 39 -17.97 12.21 -57.92
C PRO A 39 -16.82 11.31 -57.47
N SER A 40 -15.95 11.83 -56.59
CA SER A 40 -14.92 11.02 -55.93
C SER A 40 -15.59 9.93 -55.08
N PRO A 41 -15.18 8.66 -55.18
CA PRO A 41 -15.70 7.65 -54.28
C PRO A 41 -15.13 7.87 -52.87
N ASP A 42 -16.04 7.95 -51.91
CA ASP A 42 -15.90 7.55 -50.51
C ASP A 42 -14.82 8.22 -49.65
N ARG A 43 -15.22 9.31 -48.98
CA ARG A 43 -14.68 9.72 -47.67
C ARG A 43 -15.51 9.19 -46.50
N PHE A 44 -16.13 8.02 -46.63
CA PHE A 44 -16.69 7.32 -45.48
C PHE A 44 -15.64 6.32 -44.98
N ALA A 45 -14.92 6.70 -43.91
CA ALA A 45 -14.22 5.71 -43.09
C ALA A 45 -15.26 4.61 -42.77
N PRO A 46 -14.99 3.35 -43.12
CA PRO A 46 -16.09 2.46 -43.36
C PRO A 46 -16.66 2.05 -42.01
N THR A 47 -17.94 2.37 -41.81
CA THR A 47 -18.71 2.22 -40.56
C THR A 47 -18.60 0.82 -39.95
N TRP A 48 -18.30 -0.20 -40.77
CA TRP A 48 -18.01 -1.56 -40.32
C TRP A 48 -16.82 -1.64 -39.34
N ARG A 49 -15.82 -0.75 -39.41
CA ARG A 49 -14.69 -0.74 -38.46
C ARG A 49 -15.14 -0.41 -37.05
N TYR A 50 -16.07 0.53 -36.90
CA TYR A 50 -16.66 0.87 -35.61
C TYR A 50 -17.61 -0.22 -35.11
N LEU A 51 -18.33 -0.89 -36.01
CA LEU A 51 -19.17 -2.05 -35.66
C LEU A 51 -18.31 -3.24 -35.20
N VAL A 52 -17.20 -3.52 -35.87
CA VAL A 52 -16.24 -4.56 -35.48
C VAL A 52 -15.57 -4.20 -34.16
N ALA A 53 -15.13 -2.96 -33.98
CA ALA A 53 -14.57 -2.51 -32.70
C ALA A 53 -15.59 -2.63 -31.56
N GLY A 54 -16.84 -2.22 -31.79
CA GLY A 54 -17.94 -2.38 -30.84
C GLY A 54 -18.23 -3.85 -30.52
N LEU A 55 -18.24 -4.73 -31.53
CA LEU A 55 -18.42 -6.17 -31.35
C LEU A 55 -17.27 -6.77 -30.52
N VAL A 56 -16.02 -6.41 -30.83
CA VAL A 56 -14.84 -6.86 -30.06
C VAL A 56 -14.94 -6.38 -28.62
N CYS A 57 -15.30 -5.12 -28.36
CA CYS A 57 -15.54 -4.62 -27.01
C CYS A 57 -16.66 -5.40 -26.30
N CYS A 58 -17.79 -5.66 -26.97
CA CYS A 58 -18.88 -6.45 -26.40
C CYS A 58 -18.47 -7.89 -26.09
N VAL A 59 -17.69 -8.53 -26.97
CA VAL A 59 -17.15 -9.88 -26.75
C VAL A 59 -16.18 -9.88 -25.57
N LEU A 60 -15.28 -8.90 -25.49
CA LEU A 60 -14.35 -8.77 -24.37
C LEU A 60 -15.10 -8.54 -23.04
N VAL A 61 -16.13 -7.69 -23.04
CA VAL A 61 -17.01 -7.49 -21.88
C VAL A 61 -17.77 -8.77 -21.54
N ALA A 62 -18.29 -9.49 -22.53
CA ALA A 62 -19.00 -10.76 -22.31
C ALA A 62 -18.08 -11.86 -21.78
N VAL A 63 -16.84 -11.95 -22.27
CA VAL A 63 -15.82 -12.88 -21.76
C VAL A 63 -15.43 -12.52 -20.33
N GLU A 64 -15.19 -11.24 -20.04
CA GLU A 64 -14.93 -10.74 -18.68
C GLU A 64 -16.10 -11.04 -17.73
N LEU A 65 -17.35 -10.80 -18.15
CA LEU A 65 -18.54 -11.12 -17.36
C LEU A 65 -18.70 -12.63 -17.17
N ALA A 66 -18.46 -13.45 -18.20
CA ALA A 66 -18.54 -14.90 -18.11
C ALA A 66 -17.42 -15.51 -17.25
N TRP A 67 -16.26 -14.86 -17.16
CA TRP A 67 -15.16 -15.25 -16.26
C TRP A 67 -15.37 -14.81 -14.82
N ARG A 68 -16.22 -13.80 -14.56
CA ARG A 68 -16.58 -13.35 -13.20
C ARG A 68 -17.49 -14.32 -12.45
N ASP A 69 -18.11 -15.27 -13.12
CA ASP A 69 -19.18 -16.13 -12.56
C ASP A 69 -18.71 -17.38 -11.81
N ASN A 70 -17.45 -17.43 -11.35
CA ASN A 70 -17.10 -18.32 -10.24
C ASN A 70 -17.08 -17.50 -8.94
N PRO A 71 -18.24 -17.30 -8.26
CA PRO A 71 -18.24 -16.65 -6.97
C PRO A 71 -17.33 -17.46 -6.04
N LEU A 72 -16.23 -16.84 -5.64
CA LEU A 72 -15.34 -17.46 -4.68
C LEU A 72 -16.17 -17.72 -3.41
N PRO A 73 -16.11 -18.94 -2.83
CA PRO A 73 -16.85 -19.22 -1.60
C PRO A 73 -16.48 -18.16 -0.55
N PRO A 74 -17.42 -17.73 0.32
CA PRO A 74 -17.13 -16.73 1.34
C PRO A 74 -15.93 -17.17 2.19
N ALA A 75 -14.84 -16.43 2.13
CA ALA A 75 -13.67 -16.72 2.96
C ALA A 75 -13.83 -16.02 4.29
N LYS A 76 -14.30 -16.77 5.28
CA LYS A 76 -14.49 -16.26 6.64
C LYS A 76 -13.13 -15.94 7.25
N ALA A 77 -13.06 -14.89 8.06
CA ALA A 77 -11.88 -14.58 8.85
C ALA A 77 -11.57 -15.75 9.80
N LEU A 78 -10.30 -16.11 9.91
CA LEU A 78 -9.81 -17.07 10.89
C LEU A 78 -9.72 -16.39 12.25
N VAL A 79 -10.88 -16.25 12.91
CA VAL A 79 -10.98 -15.71 14.27
C VAL A 79 -11.68 -16.70 15.19
N PRO A 80 -11.07 -17.07 16.33
CA PRO A 80 -11.78 -17.84 17.33
C PRO A 80 -12.97 -17.05 17.88
N GLU A 81 -14.05 -17.75 18.19
CA GLU A 81 -15.10 -17.20 19.04
C GLU A 81 -14.54 -16.97 20.45
N PRO A 82 -14.81 -15.82 21.07
CA PRO A 82 -14.21 -15.47 22.34
C PRO A 82 -14.73 -16.40 23.44
N THR A 83 -13.82 -17.07 24.13
CA THR A 83 -14.14 -17.98 25.24
C THR A 83 -14.53 -17.24 26.52
N VAL A 84 -14.13 -15.98 26.68
CA VAL A 84 -14.40 -15.13 27.85
C VAL A 84 -14.71 -13.71 27.37
N LYS A 85 -15.74 -13.06 27.93
CA LYS A 85 -16.15 -11.68 27.57
C LYS A 85 -15.67 -10.63 28.57
N THR A 86 -14.49 -10.82 29.15
CA THR A 86 -13.91 -9.87 30.10
C THR A 86 -12.65 -9.28 29.46
N PRO A 87 -12.50 -7.94 29.42
CA PRO A 87 -11.32 -7.32 28.81
C PRO A 87 -10.06 -7.81 29.50
N SER A 88 -9.11 -8.35 28.76
CA SER A 88 -7.83 -8.73 29.34
C SER A 88 -7.02 -7.51 29.77
N GLN A 89 -6.28 -7.66 30.87
CA GLN A 89 -5.30 -6.68 31.30
C GLN A 89 -3.97 -6.96 30.61
N LEU A 90 -3.40 -5.93 29.97
CA LEU A 90 -2.09 -6.00 29.35
C LEU A 90 -1.02 -5.59 30.35
N VAL A 91 0.00 -6.42 30.53
CA VAL A 91 1.19 -6.11 31.35
C VAL A 91 2.42 -6.19 30.47
N ARG A 92 3.21 -5.10 30.41
CA ARG A 92 4.44 -5.08 29.61
C ARG A 92 5.47 -6.04 30.21
N THR A 93 5.94 -6.99 29.43
CA THR A 93 6.94 -8.00 29.82
C THR A 93 8.28 -7.85 29.13
N GLY A 94 8.37 -7.02 28.08
CA GLY A 94 9.61 -6.77 27.36
C GLY A 94 9.51 -5.54 26.46
N GLN A 95 10.66 -4.95 26.15
CA GLN A 95 10.80 -3.89 25.17
C GLN A 95 12.25 -3.79 24.69
N GLY A 96 12.46 -3.23 23.52
CA GLY A 96 13.78 -2.96 22.98
C GLY A 96 13.73 -2.44 21.56
N HIS A 97 14.86 -2.52 20.86
CA HIS A 97 14.97 -2.19 19.45
C HIS A 97 15.44 -3.42 18.68
N ILE A 98 14.95 -3.54 17.44
CA ILE A 98 15.46 -4.53 16.48
C ILE A 98 16.81 -4.02 15.98
N PRO A 99 17.86 -4.87 15.92
CA PRO A 99 19.15 -4.50 15.35
C PRO A 99 19.00 -3.91 13.94
N MET A 100 19.78 -2.88 13.64
CA MET A 100 19.80 -2.25 12.32
C MET A 100 20.83 -2.94 11.41
N PRO A 101 20.59 -3.01 10.09
CA PRO A 101 21.62 -3.46 9.16
C PRO A 101 22.84 -2.54 9.20
N GLU A 102 24.02 -3.09 8.92
CA GLU A 102 25.25 -2.31 8.91
C GLU A 102 25.16 -1.10 7.95
N GLY A 103 25.56 0.08 8.43
CA GLY A 103 25.56 1.32 7.66
C GLY A 103 24.18 1.97 7.43
N ALA A 104 23.09 1.37 7.92
CA ALA A 104 21.76 1.97 7.83
C ALA A 104 21.63 3.18 8.77
N LEU A 105 21.09 4.29 8.25
CA LEU A 105 20.84 5.51 9.02
C LEU A 105 19.35 5.74 9.29
N SER A 106 18.48 5.04 8.56
CA SER A 106 17.04 5.18 8.66
C SER A 106 16.34 3.84 8.59
N ALA A 107 15.28 3.69 9.36
CA ALA A 107 14.38 2.54 9.42
C ALA A 107 12.94 3.02 9.48
N HIS A 108 12.03 2.43 8.71
CA HIS A 108 10.62 2.79 8.74
C HIS A 108 9.70 1.64 8.25
N ALA A 109 8.43 1.73 8.64
CA ALA A 109 7.35 0.82 8.25
C ALA A 109 7.62 -0.66 8.59
N CYS A 110 7.71 -0.97 9.88
CA CYS A 110 7.82 -2.37 10.31
C CYS A 110 6.54 -3.15 10.02
N ASP A 111 6.74 -4.40 9.67
CA ASP A 111 5.79 -5.49 9.59
C ASP A 111 6.32 -6.67 10.41
N LEU A 112 5.45 -7.41 11.10
CA LEU A 112 5.81 -8.56 11.92
C LEU A 112 5.11 -9.80 11.36
N LEU A 113 5.85 -10.90 11.28
CA LEU A 113 5.35 -12.21 10.88
C LEU A 113 5.47 -13.20 12.02
N VAL A 114 4.38 -13.84 12.39
CA VAL A 114 4.38 -14.92 13.39
C VAL A 114 4.90 -16.21 12.77
N MET A 115 5.91 -16.81 13.42
CA MET A 115 6.49 -18.07 12.96
C MET A 115 5.80 -19.28 13.63
N PRO A 116 5.58 -20.39 12.90
CA PRO A 116 4.87 -21.57 13.41
C PRO A 116 5.49 -22.14 14.69
N GLU A 117 4.68 -22.81 15.50
CA GLU A 117 5.19 -23.58 16.63
C GLU A 117 6.24 -24.60 16.17
N GLY A 118 7.31 -24.75 16.94
CA GLY A 118 8.46 -25.59 16.58
C GLY A 118 9.53 -24.90 15.72
N HIS A 119 9.23 -23.75 15.09
CA HIS A 119 10.25 -22.97 14.39
C HIS A 119 11.26 -22.35 15.39
N PRO A 120 12.58 -22.28 15.11
CA PRO A 120 13.57 -21.68 16.02
C PRO A 120 13.33 -20.20 16.32
N TRP A 121 12.57 -19.51 15.48
CA TRP A 121 12.17 -18.11 15.66
C TRP A 121 10.73 -18.01 16.08
N SER A 122 10.40 -17.02 16.91
CA SER A 122 9.02 -16.65 17.28
C SER A 122 8.40 -15.68 16.29
N LEU A 123 9.20 -14.72 15.81
CA LEU A 123 8.79 -13.68 14.88
C LEU A 123 9.88 -13.46 13.83
N MET A 124 9.45 -13.03 12.64
CA MET A 124 10.31 -12.32 11.69
C MET A 124 9.79 -10.88 11.59
N ALA A 125 10.69 -9.92 11.43
CA ALA A 125 10.33 -8.52 11.20
C ALA A 125 10.85 -8.08 9.83
N PHE A 126 10.07 -7.29 9.11
CA PHE A 126 10.47 -6.66 7.86
C PHE A 126 10.25 -5.15 7.92
N TRP A 127 11.20 -4.37 7.42
CA TRP A 127 11.07 -2.91 7.34
C TRP A 127 11.90 -2.39 6.18
N PHE A 128 11.63 -1.18 5.68
CA PHE A 128 12.54 -0.57 4.73
C PHE A 128 13.59 0.27 5.44
N SER A 129 14.82 0.21 4.92
CA SER A 129 16.00 0.78 5.56
C SER A 129 17.01 1.27 4.52
N GLY A 130 17.76 2.32 4.85
CA GLY A 130 18.78 2.93 3.99
C GLY A 130 19.32 4.24 4.56
N SER A 131 19.88 5.11 3.73
CA SER A 131 20.40 6.42 4.13
C SER A 131 19.31 7.40 4.58
N ARG A 132 18.15 7.39 3.91
CA ARG A 132 16.91 8.13 4.25
C ARG A 132 15.73 7.52 3.49
N GLU A 133 14.51 7.84 3.91
CA GLU A 133 13.30 7.46 3.17
C GLU A 133 13.39 7.87 1.69
N ALA A 134 12.92 6.97 0.81
CA ALA A 134 12.90 7.17 -0.65
C ALA A 134 14.27 7.34 -1.33
N ALA A 135 15.38 7.17 -0.61
CA ALA A 135 16.73 7.25 -1.19
C ALA A 135 17.03 6.05 -2.11
N PRO A 136 17.98 6.20 -3.06
CA PRO A 136 18.34 5.14 -4.02
C PRO A 136 18.92 3.85 -3.42
N ASP A 137 19.34 3.87 -2.16
CA ASP A 137 19.92 2.74 -1.44
C ASP A 137 18.91 2.02 -0.55
N VAL A 138 17.65 2.48 -0.50
CA VAL A 138 16.61 1.83 0.31
C VAL A 138 16.37 0.40 -0.15
N GLN A 139 16.42 -0.51 0.82
CA GLN A 139 16.20 -1.96 0.72
C GLN A 139 15.24 -2.42 1.83
N ILE A 140 14.67 -3.60 1.69
CA ILE A 140 13.89 -4.25 2.76
C ILE A 140 14.85 -5.05 3.63
N ALA A 141 14.95 -4.64 4.89
CA ALA A 141 15.69 -5.33 5.94
C ALA A 141 14.80 -6.36 6.64
N SER A 142 15.45 -7.37 7.21
CA SER A 142 14.83 -8.43 8.01
C SER A 142 15.69 -8.78 9.23
N ALA A 143 15.04 -9.20 10.31
CA ALA A 143 15.66 -9.82 11.47
C ALA A 143 14.67 -10.80 12.12
N HIS A 144 15.19 -11.79 12.84
CA HIS A 144 14.37 -12.83 13.46
C HIS A 144 14.51 -12.79 14.98
N LEU A 145 13.38 -12.94 15.67
CA LEU A 145 13.38 -13.09 17.12
C LEU A 145 13.57 -14.56 17.49
N VAL A 146 14.64 -14.86 18.23
CA VAL A 146 14.91 -16.22 18.71
C VAL A 146 13.85 -16.64 19.72
N ARG A 147 13.20 -17.80 19.47
CA ARG A 147 12.08 -18.29 20.28
C ARG A 147 12.50 -18.50 21.74
N GLY A 148 11.66 -18.01 22.66
CA GLY A 148 11.92 -18.10 24.11
C GLY A 148 12.96 -17.11 24.63
N SER A 149 13.38 -16.14 23.82
CA SER A 149 14.32 -15.08 24.23
C SER A 149 13.83 -13.70 23.78
N ASP A 150 14.55 -12.67 24.21
CA ASP A 150 14.38 -11.28 23.75
C ASP A 150 15.47 -10.89 22.73
N ASN A 151 16.21 -11.88 22.22
CA ASN A 151 17.33 -11.68 21.32
C ASN A 151 16.87 -11.76 19.87
N TRP A 152 17.14 -10.68 19.13
CA TRP A 152 17.01 -10.65 17.68
C TRP A 152 18.32 -11.10 17.03
N SER A 153 18.22 -11.79 15.89
CA SER A 153 19.37 -12.02 15.02
C SER A 153 19.96 -10.69 14.53
N PRO A 154 21.22 -10.67 14.06
CA PRO A 154 21.70 -9.58 13.23
C PRO A 154 20.74 -9.32 12.07
N ALA A 155 20.50 -8.06 11.77
CA ALA A 155 19.65 -7.68 10.65
C ALA A 155 20.42 -7.77 9.32
N TYR A 156 19.71 -8.15 8.27
CA TYR A 156 20.25 -8.27 6.91
C TYR A 156 19.26 -7.69 5.90
N TYR A 157 19.74 -7.38 4.69
CA TYR A 157 18.87 -6.95 3.61
C TYR A 157 18.28 -8.17 2.88
N ALA A 158 16.97 -8.38 3.03
CA ALA A 158 16.24 -9.48 2.45
C ALA A 158 15.86 -9.23 0.98
N VAL A 159 15.48 -8.00 0.65
CA VAL A 159 15.08 -7.60 -0.71
C VAL A 159 15.67 -6.25 -1.06
N GLY A 160 16.50 -6.23 -2.09
CA GLY A 160 16.96 -5.04 -2.77
C GLY A 160 16.29 -4.86 -4.14
N ARG A 161 16.56 -3.72 -4.77
CA ARG A 161 15.99 -3.38 -6.09
C ARG A 161 16.45 -4.32 -7.20
N HIS A 162 17.67 -4.82 -7.07
CA HIS A 162 18.26 -5.79 -7.99
C HIS A 162 17.45 -7.10 -8.05
N ASN A 163 16.70 -7.43 -6.99
CA ASN A 163 15.82 -8.59 -6.97
C ASN A 163 14.51 -8.35 -7.75
N LEU A 164 14.10 -7.10 -8.01
CA LEU A 164 12.76 -6.76 -8.52
C LEU A 164 12.72 -6.47 -10.03
N GLY A 165 13.82 -6.72 -10.74
CA GLY A 165 13.94 -6.47 -12.18
C GLY A 165 14.10 -4.98 -12.56
N PHE A 166 13.95 -4.70 -13.85
CA PHE A 166 14.21 -3.36 -14.41
C PHE A 166 13.13 -2.34 -14.04
N GLY A 167 13.54 -1.07 -13.89
CA GLY A 167 12.65 0.08 -13.72
C GLY A 167 12.23 0.42 -12.29
N THR A 168 12.68 -0.34 -11.28
CA THR A 168 12.42 -0.01 -9.87
C THR A 168 13.46 0.98 -9.33
N THR A 169 13.00 2.15 -8.91
CA THR A 169 13.83 3.26 -8.42
C THR A 169 13.70 3.48 -6.92
N ARG A 170 12.68 2.95 -6.23
CA ARG A 170 12.51 3.03 -4.77
C ARG A 170 11.71 1.85 -4.24
N LEU A 171 11.92 1.56 -2.96
CA LEU A 171 11.15 0.59 -2.17
C LEU A 171 10.48 1.31 -1.01
N GLY A 172 9.33 0.80 -0.61
CA GLY A 172 8.53 1.30 0.50
C GLY A 172 8.08 0.17 1.40
N ASN A 173 6.86 0.30 1.93
CA ASN A 173 6.31 -0.59 2.94
C ASN A 173 6.39 -2.07 2.52
N PRO A 174 6.98 -2.93 3.35
CA PRO A 174 6.77 -4.37 3.28
C PRO A 174 5.49 -4.77 4.02
N VAL A 175 4.86 -5.84 3.55
CA VAL A 175 3.85 -6.61 4.29
C VAL A 175 4.12 -8.09 4.03
N SER A 176 4.15 -8.91 5.07
CA SER A 176 4.45 -10.33 4.96
C SER A 176 3.24 -11.21 5.28
N TRP A 177 3.30 -12.45 4.78
CA TRP A 177 2.31 -13.47 5.02
C TRP A 177 2.98 -14.84 4.99
N LEU A 178 2.50 -15.77 5.82
CA LEU A 178 2.96 -17.15 5.82
C LEU A 178 1.84 -18.03 5.23
N ASP A 179 2.14 -18.75 4.16
CA ASP A 179 1.18 -19.67 3.57
C ASP A 179 1.08 -21.00 4.33
N LYS A 180 0.14 -21.86 3.92
CA LYS A 180 -0.08 -23.16 4.57
C LYS A 180 1.11 -24.13 4.41
N GLU A 181 1.96 -23.93 3.42
CA GLU A 181 3.19 -24.71 3.21
C GLU A 181 4.36 -24.19 4.05
N GLY A 182 4.18 -23.10 4.80
CA GLY A 182 5.24 -22.49 5.61
C GLY A 182 6.22 -21.65 4.80
N ARG A 183 5.85 -21.19 3.59
CA ARG A 183 6.65 -20.26 2.79
C ARG A 183 6.28 -18.83 3.13
N VAL A 184 7.29 -17.99 3.30
CA VAL A 184 7.08 -16.55 3.52
C VAL A 184 6.81 -15.86 2.18
N HIS A 185 5.69 -15.18 2.10
CA HIS A 185 5.37 -14.21 1.06
C HIS A 185 5.66 -12.80 1.55
N LEU A 186 6.18 -11.97 0.66
CA LEU A 186 6.47 -10.57 0.93
C LEU A 186 5.88 -9.69 -0.18
N PHE A 187 5.05 -8.73 0.21
CA PHE A 187 4.43 -7.74 -0.65
C PHE A 187 5.13 -6.41 -0.41
N VAL A 188 5.86 -5.94 -1.42
CA VAL A 188 6.68 -4.73 -1.30
C VAL A 188 6.14 -3.66 -2.23
N VAL A 189 5.95 -2.45 -1.70
CA VAL A 189 5.72 -1.28 -2.54
C VAL A 189 7.00 -0.94 -3.28
N ALA A 190 6.95 -0.97 -4.60
CA ALA A 190 8.07 -0.58 -5.46
C ALA A 190 7.64 0.56 -6.38
N THR A 191 8.49 1.56 -6.60
CA THR A 191 8.16 2.70 -7.47
C THR A 191 9.10 2.82 -8.66
N GLY A 192 8.59 3.32 -9.78
CA GLY A 192 9.39 3.69 -10.96
C GLY A 192 9.73 5.19 -11.03
N LEU A 193 9.90 5.69 -12.26
CA LEU A 193 9.96 7.13 -12.52
C LEU A 193 8.57 7.74 -12.24
N GLY A 194 8.47 8.68 -11.30
CA GLY A 194 7.19 9.27 -10.87
C GLY A 194 6.90 9.17 -9.36
N GLY A 195 7.79 8.57 -8.58
CA GLY A 195 7.61 8.45 -7.13
C GLY A 195 6.42 7.56 -6.75
N TRP A 196 5.73 7.89 -5.66
CA TRP A 196 4.60 7.08 -5.17
C TRP A 196 3.42 7.02 -6.13
N ALA A 197 3.24 8.01 -7.00
CA ALA A 197 2.24 7.98 -8.07
C ALA A 197 2.49 6.85 -9.09
N ALA A 198 3.73 6.34 -9.17
CA ALA A 198 4.11 5.19 -9.99
C ALA A 198 4.31 3.91 -9.14
N ALA A 199 3.73 3.86 -7.93
CA ALA A 199 3.84 2.71 -7.04
C ALA A 199 3.08 1.49 -7.58
N ARG A 200 3.71 0.32 -7.43
CA ARG A 200 3.15 -0.99 -7.71
C ARG A 200 3.47 -1.92 -6.54
N ILE A 201 2.65 -2.95 -6.38
CA ILE A 201 2.89 -3.99 -5.36
C ILE A 201 3.59 -5.16 -6.05
N VAL A 202 4.81 -5.44 -5.63
CA VAL A 202 5.57 -6.61 -6.08
C VAL A 202 5.39 -7.72 -5.05
N HIS A 203 4.93 -8.88 -5.52
CA HIS A 203 4.75 -10.07 -4.72
C HIS A 203 5.98 -10.96 -4.87
N LEU A 204 6.67 -11.18 -3.77
CA LEU A 204 7.78 -12.11 -3.65
C LEU A 204 7.39 -13.31 -2.78
N ARG A 205 8.05 -14.44 -3.01
CA ARG A 205 7.94 -15.64 -2.20
C ARG A 205 9.32 -16.18 -1.87
N GLN A 206 9.51 -16.69 -0.67
CA GLN A 206 10.71 -17.41 -0.28
C GLN A 206 10.86 -18.68 -1.12
N GLN A 207 12.07 -18.93 -1.65
CA GLN A 207 12.34 -20.06 -2.54
C GLN A 207 12.33 -21.40 -1.80
N ASP A 208 12.89 -21.46 -0.58
CA ASP A 208 13.02 -22.69 0.20
C ASP A 208 12.43 -22.51 1.61
N ALA A 209 11.44 -23.35 1.95
CA ALA A 209 10.81 -23.39 3.27
C ALA A 209 11.67 -24.14 4.33
N GLN A 210 12.68 -24.92 3.90
CA GLN A 210 13.45 -25.81 4.78
C GLN A 210 14.85 -25.28 5.15
N SER A 211 15.23 -24.09 4.68
CA SER A 211 16.45 -23.42 5.14
C SER A 211 16.23 -22.86 6.55
N ILE A 212 16.35 -23.74 7.55
CA ILE A 212 16.21 -23.46 9.00
C ILE A 212 17.23 -22.42 9.49
N ALA A 213 18.31 -22.18 8.73
CA ALA A 213 19.39 -21.28 9.11
C ALA A 213 19.30 -19.90 8.44
N GLU A 214 18.75 -19.80 7.24
CA GLU A 214 18.88 -18.63 6.38
C GLU A 214 17.63 -18.48 5.49
N PRO A 215 16.59 -17.71 5.91
CA PRO A 215 15.48 -17.34 5.05
C PRO A 215 15.96 -16.20 4.14
N HIS A 216 16.91 -16.56 3.29
CA HIS A 216 17.42 -15.77 2.19
C HIS A 216 16.86 -16.35 0.89
N GLY A 217 16.78 -15.51 -0.15
CA GLY A 217 16.26 -15.94 -1.44
C GLY A 217 14.75 -15.73 -1.57
N PHE A 218 14.37 -14.49 -1.87
CA PHE A 218 13.04 -14.16 -2.37
C PHE A 218 13.05 -14.19 -3.89
N GLU A 219 12.09 -14.88 -4.47
CA GLU A 219 11.80 -14.85 -5.91
C GLU A 219 10.58 -13.99 -6.19
N VAL A 220 10.66 -13.14 -7.22
CA VAL A 220 9.52 -12.36 -7.68
C VAL A 220 8.53 -13.32 -8.34
N GLN A 221 7.32 -13.41 -7.77
CA GLN A 221 6.22 -14.15 -8.39
C GLN A 221 5.57 -13.32 -9.47
N GLN A 222 5.24 -12.07 -9.13
CA GLN A 222 4.51 -11.16 -10.01
C GLN A 222 4.53 -9.72 -9.50
N VAL A 223 4.19 -8.79 -10.39
CA VAL A 223 3.62 -7.50 -10.00
C VAL A 223 2.11 -7.68 -9.98
N LEU A 224 1.43 -7.36 -8.87
CA LEU A 224 -0.01 -7.60 -8.75
C LEU A 224 -0.78 -6.80 -9.82
N PRO A 225 -1.61 -7.43 -10.66
CA PRO A 225 -2.29 -6.78 -11.78
C PRO A 225 -3.59 -6.08 -11.31
N LEU A 226 -3.45 -4.94 -10.62
CA LEU A 226 -4.57 -4.25 -9.96
C LEU A 226 -5.28 -3.22 -10.85
N SER A 227 -4.69 -2.85 -11.98
CA SER A 227 -5.35 -2.04 -13.01
C SER A 227 -4.87 -2.42 -14.40
N TRP A 228 -5.82 -2.43 -15.34
CA TRP A 228 -5.58 -2.61 -16.77
C TRP A 228 -4.79 -1.45 -17.39
N LEU A 229 -4.93 -0.24 -16.84
CA LEU A 229 -4.24 0.95 -17.32
C LEU A 229 -3.06 1.27 -16.40
N TRP A 230 -1.87 0.89 -16.86
CA TRP A 230 -0.54 1.15 -16.29
C TRP A 230 -0.22 0.61 -14.89
N ASN A 231 -1.23 0.20 -14.12
CA ASN A 231 -1.07 -0.48 -12.82
C ASN A 231 -0.22 0.30 -11.80
N TYR A 232 -0.50 1.60 -11.69
CA TYR A 232 0.21 2.52 -10.81
C TYR A 232 -0.61 2.93 -9.57
N SER A 233 0.04 3.59 -8.62
CA SER A 233 -0.55 4.15 -7.39
C SER A 233 -1.16 3.14 -6.43
N HIS A 234 -0.74 1.87 -6.47
CA HIS A 234 -1.20 0.86 -5.51
C HIS A 234 -0.14 0.58 -4.44
N LEU A 235 -0.55 0.57 -3.18
CA LEU A 235 0.34 0.45 -2.02
C LEU A 235 -0.25 -0.50 -0.97
N VAL A 236 0.63 -1.05 -0.12
CA VAL A 236 0.30 -1.89 1.04
C VAL A 236 0.89 -1.30 2.31
N ARG A 237 0.38 -1.71 3.47
CA ARG A 237 0.92 -1.27 4.77
C ARG A 237 0.64 -2.22 5.92
N SER A 238 -0.60 -2.68 6.06
CA SER A 238 -1.08 -3.35 7.27
C SER A 238 -1.03 -4.86 7.13
N THR A 239 -0.92 -5.57 8.26
CA THR A 239 -0.94 -7.03 8.33
C THR A 239 -2.15 -7.61 7.59
N PRO A 240 -1.98 -8.71 6.82
CA PRO A 240 -3.09 -9.40 6.19
C PRO A 240 -4.03 -10.10 7.18
N LEU A 241 -5.31 -10.17 6.83
CA LEU A 241 -6.30 -10.92 7.59
C LEU A 241 -6.30 -12.39 7.14
N PRO A 242 -5.89 -13.36 7.98
CA PRO A 242 -5.94 -14.77 7.65
C PRO A 242 -7.39 -15.26 7.54
N LEU A 243 -7.63 -16.20 6.62
CA LEU A 243 -8.95 -16.75 6.31
C LEU A 243 -9.03 -18.25 6.64
N SER A 244 -10.24 -18.75 6.84
CA SER A 244 -10.50 -20.15 7.18
C SER A 244 -10.19 -21.14 6.04
N ASP A 245 -10.08 -20.66 4.80
CA ASP A 245 -9.66 -21.44 3.63
C ASP A 245 -8.12 -21.48 3.45
N SER A 246 -7.39 -21.08 4.49
CA SER A 246 -5.93 -20.90 4.49
C SER A 246 -5.41 -19.83 3.54
N GLY A 247 -6.30 -19.04 2.93
CA GLY A 247 -5.94 -17.84 2.20
C GLY A 247 -5.82 -16.62 3.13
N MET A 248 -5.78 -15.44 2.53
CA MET A 248 -5.74 -14.18 3.24
C MET A 248 -6.42 -13.04 2.49
N VAL A 249 -6.80 -11.99 3.21
CA VAL A 249 -7.11 -10.68 2.63
C VAL A 249 -5.97 -9.73 2.94
N LEU A 250 -5.27 -9.26 1.91
CA LEU A 250 -4.23 -8.24 2.00
C LEU A 250 -4.88 -6.85 1.87
N PRO A 251 -4.82 -6.01 2.92
CA PRO A 251 -5.26 -4.62 2.84
C PRO A 251 -4.30 -3.81 1.96
N ALA A 252 -4.85 -3.18 0.93
CA ALA A 252 -4.13 -2.31 0.02
C ALA A 252 -4.89 -0.98 -0.13
N TYR A 253 -4.30 -0.03 -0.86
CA TYR A 253 -4.97 1.21 -1.18
C TYR A 253 -4.42 1.81 -2.47
N PHE A 254 -5.27 2.60 -3.12
CA PHE A 254 -4.91 3.44 -4.25
C PHE A 254 -4.66 4.87 -3.77
N GLU A 255 -3.58 5.50 -4.23
CA GLU A 255 -3.24 6.88 -3.86
C GLU A 255 -2.72 7.66 -5.07
N MET A 256 -3.56 8.51 -5.67
CA MET A 256 -3.14 9.42 -6.76
C MET A 256 -3.66 10.83 -6.50
N GLY A 257 -3.22 11.42 -5.38
CA GLY A 257 -3.76 12.70 -4.89
C GLY A 257 -5.22 12.54 -4.49
N HIS A 258 -6.13 13.05 -5.33
CA HIS A 258 -7.58 12.90 -5.17
C HIS A 258 -8.14 12.32 -6.48
N PRO A 259 -8.39 11.00 -6.56
CA PRO A 259 -8.87 10.15 -5.47
C PRO A 259 -7.81 9.30 -4.75
N SER A 260 -8.08 8.98 -3.48
CA SER A 260 -7.46 7.87 -2.76
C SER A 260 -8.52 7.00 -2.09
N PHE A 261 -8.34 5.67 -2.12
CA PHE A 261 -9.34 4.73 -1.58
C PHE A 261 -8.74 3.37 -1.17
N PRO A 262 -9.35 2.70 -0.19
CA PRO A 262 -8.91 1.39 0.31
C PRO A 262 -9.38 0.24 -0.59
N LEU A 263 -8.57 -0.82 -0.63
CA LEU A 263 -8.79 -2.04 -1.39
C LEU A 263 -8.56 -3.28 -0.51
N ALA A 264 -9.39 -4.30 -0.69
CA ALA A 264 -9.21 -5.63 -0.13
C ALA A 264 -8.79 -6.58 -1.26
N LEU A 265 -7.58 -7.15 -1.16
CA LEU A 265 -7.05 -8.10 -2.14
C LEU A 265 -7.14 -9.51 -1.55
N ARG A 266 -7.99 -10.37 -2.12
CA ARG A 266 -8.15 -11.75 -1.64
C ARG A 266 -7.16 -12.67 -2.34
N PHE A 267 -6.38 -13.38 -1.54
CA PHE A 267 -5.49 -14.45 -1.98
C PHE A 267 -6.01 -15.79 -1.49
N ASP A 268 -5.79 -16.84 -2.27
CA ASP A 268 -6.03 -18.21 -1.83
C ASP A 268 -4.84 -18.78 -1.04
N ALA A 269 -4.94 -20.05 -0.66
CA ALA A 269 -3.92 -20.76 0.10
C ALA A 269 -2.59 -20.93 -0.64
N GLU A 270 -2.60 -20.86 -1.98
CA GLU A 270 -1.42 -20.96 -2.83
C GLU A 270 -0.77 -19.58 -3.12
N GLY A 271 -1.32 -18.51 -2.55
CA GLY A 271 -0.82 -17.14 -2.74
C GLY A 271 -1.19 -16.54 -4.10
N GLN A 272 -2.23 -17.03 -4.75
CA GLN A 272 -2.76 -16.46 -6.00
C GLN A 272 -3.81 -15.39 -5.70
N LEU A 273 -3.71 -14.24 -6.36
CA LEU A 273 -4.74 -13.19 -6.28
C LEU A 273 -6.03 -13.69 -6.94
N ARG A 274 -7.13 -13.71 -6.17
CA ARG A 274 -8.43 -14.21 -6.62
C ARG A 274 -9.44 -13.10 -6.85
N SER A 275 -9.45 -12.07 -6.02
CA SER A 275 -10.34 -10.92 -6.21
C SER A 275 -9.77 -9.65 -5.61
N MET A 276 -10.29 -8.53 -6.09
CA MET A 276 -10.04 -7.19 -5.57
C MET A 276 -11.39 -6.50 -5.35
N THR A 277 -11.62 -5.99 -4.15
CA THR A 277 -12.84 -5.25 -3.80
C THR A 277 -12.47 -3.90 -3.21
N ARG A 278 -13.15 -2.83 -3.65
CA ARG A 278 -13.00 -1.51 -3.03
C ARG A 278 -13.73 -1.50 -1.69
N MET A 279 -13.04 -1.03 -0.63
CA MET A 279 -13.59 -1.13 0.73
C MET A 279 -14.40 0.09 1.15
N ALA A 280 -14.43 1.17 0.38
CA ALA A 280 -15.18 2.36 0.74
C ALA A 280 -15.60 3.15 -0.51
N GLN A 281 -16.75 3.81 -0.45
CA GLN A 281 -17.17 4.74 -1.50
C GLN A 281 -16.51 6.10 -1.34
N SER A 282 -16.30 6.51 -0.09
CA SER A 282 -15.54 7.70 0.28
C SER A 282 -14.10 7.70 -0.25
N GLN A 283 -13.54 8.90 -0.32
CA GLN A 283 -12.14 9.15 -0.67
C GLN A 283 -11.35 9.59 0.57
N HIS A 284 -10.04 9.80 0.41
CA HIS A 284 -9.11 10.23 1.48
C HIS A 284 -8.87 9.17 2.57
N MET A 285 -9.33 7.94 2.33
CA MET A 285 -9.13 6.80 3.20
C MET A 285 -7.92 6.00 2.71
N LEU A 286 -6.90 5.89 3.57
CA LEU A 286 -5.61 5.27 3.23
C LEU A 286 -5.27 4.17 4.23
N GLN A 287 -4.36 3.27 3.84
CA GLN A 287 -3.73 2.30 4.74
C GLN A 287 -4.73 1.54 5.64
N PRO A 288 -5.70 0.80 5.06
CA PRO A 288 -6.67 0.05 5.84
C PRO A 288 -6.00 -0.99 6.74
N ALA A 289 -6.45 -1.08 7.98
CA ALA A 289 -6.10 -2.12 8.95
C ALA A 289 -7.39 -2.89 9.28
N LEU A 290 -7.38 -4.20 9.00
CA LEU A 290 -8.56 -5.05 9.16
C LEU A 290 -8.71 -5.47 10.63
N MET A 291 -9.93 -5.35 11.15
CA MET A 291 -10.32 -5.79 12.48
C MET A 291 -11.54 -6.72 12.35
N PRO A 292 -11.34 -8.06 12.38
CA PRO A 292 -12.45 -9.00 12.31
C PRO A 292 -13.27 -8.95 13.62
N VAL A 293 -14.55 -8.59 13.55
CA VAL A 293 -15.46 -8.68 14.72
C VAL A 293 -15.85 -10.14 14.95
N ASN A 294 -16.15 -10.84 13.87
CA ASN A 294 -16.34 -12.29 13.82
C ASN A 294 -15.98 -12.81 12.42
N ALA A 295 -16.33 -14.07 12.13
CA ALA A 295 -15.97 -14.74 10.90
C ALA A 295 -16.43 -14.00 9.62
N THR A 296 -17.55 -13.27 9.65
CA THR A 296 -18.11 -12.58 8.46
C THR A 296 -18.21 -11.06 8.58
N ARG A 297 -18.24 -10.52 9.80
CA ARG A 297 -18.31 -9.08 10.06
C ARG A 297 -16.93 -8.55 10.40
N TRP A 298 -16.42 -7.63 9.60
CA TRP A 298 -15.11 -7.02 9.81
C TRP A 298 -15.23 -5.50 9.72
N LEU A 299 -14.35 -4.82 10.43
CA LEU A 299 -14.10 -3.40 10.27
C LEU A 299 -12.80 -3.21 9.49
N ALA A 300 -12.74 -2.15 8.71
CA ALA A 300 -11.51 -1.56 8.21
C ALA A 300 -11.36 -0.22 8.90
N LEU A 301 -10.33 -0.10 9.75
CA LEU A 301 -9.93 1.16 10.36
C LEU A 301 -8.84 1.77 9.48
N MET A 302 -8.89 3.06 9.22
CA MET A 302 -8.05 3.67 8.19
C MET A 302 -7.43 4.98 8.65
N ARG A 303 -6.25 5.24 8.11
CA ARG A 303 -5.60 6.55 8.12
C ARG A 303 -6.47 7.55 7.35
N ASP A 304 -6.53 8.76 7.88
CA ASP A 304 -7.30 9.85 7.29
C ASP A 304 -6.39 10.88 6.63
N GLY A 305 -6.47 10.97 5.30
CA GLY A 305 -5.79 11.99 4.52
C GLY A 305 -6.61 13.28 4.36
N SER A 306 -7.73 13.40 5.06
CA SER A 306 -8.63 14.56 4.97
C SER A 306 -8.39 15.58 6.10
N PRO A 307 -8.95 16.80 5.99
CA PRO A 307 -8.88 17.79 7.07
C PRO A 307 -9.62 17.37 8.36
N GLN A 308 -10.48 16.34 8.31
CA GLN A 308 -11.21 15.85 9.48
C GLN A 308 -10.27 15.23 10.53
N ARG A 309 -9.18 14.57 10.08
CA ARG A 309 -8.14 13.98 10.92
C ARG A 309 -8.71 13.05 11.99
N ARG A 310 -9.59 12.13 11.60
CA ARG A 310 -10.17 11.11 12.49
C ARG A 310 -10.00 9.72 11.90
N ILE A 311 -9.86 8.70 12.74
CA ILE A 311 -9.78 7.32 12.24
C ILE A 311 -11.07 6.99 11.46
N ARG A 312 -10.91 6.74 10.16
CA ARG A 312 -12.01 6.46 9.24
C ARG A 312 -12.42 5.00 9.34
N VAL A 313 -13.71 4.73 9.15
CA VAL A 313 -14.26 3.37 9.30
C VAL A 313 -15.03 2.96 8.05
N SER A 314 -14.78 1.73 7.63
CA SER A 314 -15.67 0.98 6.73
C SER A 314 -15.91 -0.40 7.32
N GLN A 315 -17.02 -1.03 6.97
CA GLN A 315 -17.38 -2.35 7.47
C GLN A 315 -17.91 -3.26 6.37
N THR A 316 -17.73 -4.55 6.57
CA THR A 316 -18.35 -5.62 5.79
C THR A 316 -19.17 -6.51 6.72
N ALA A 317 -20.28 -7.04 6.20
CA ALA A 317 -21.10 -8.03 6.90
C ALA A 317 -21.09 -9.42 6.25
N ASP A 318 -20.40 -9.55 5.11
CA ASP A 318 -20.44 -10.68 4.19
C ASP A 318 -19.02 -11.18 3.84
N ALA A 319 -18.12 -11.13 4.83
CA ALA A 319 -16.74 -11.60 4.71
C ALA A 319 -15.95 -10.91 3.58
N GLY A 320 -16.11 -9.59 3.48
CA GLY A 320 -15.35 -8.73 2.58
C GLY A 320 -15.85 -8.73 1.13
N ALA A 321 -16.97 -9.39 0.84
CA ALA A 321 -17.57 -9.39 -0.50
C ALA A 321 -18.14 -8.00 -0.86
N SER A 322 -18.76 -7.32 0.09
CA SER A 322 -19.19 -5.93 -0.02
C SER A 322 -18.80 -5.12 1.20
N TRP A 323 -18.67 -3.80 1.00
CA TRP A 323 -18.24 -2.86 2.02
C TRP A 323 -19.09 -1.60 2.01
N GLN A 324 -19.27 -1.02 3.19
CA GLN A 324 -20.04 0.18 3.42
C GLN A 324 -19.30 1.12 4.38
N ASP A 325 -19.29 2.41 4.02
CA ASP A 325 -18.75 3.46 4.87
C ASP A 325 -19.51 3.46 6.22
N ALA A 326 -18.79 3.69 7.31
CA ALA A 326 -19.33 3.78 8.65
C ALA A 326 -18.93 5.13 9.28
N PRO A 327 -19.61 5.56 10.36
CA PRO A 327 -19.20 6.76 11.10
C PRO A 327 -17.74 6.66 11.56
N ASP A 328 -17.00 7.76 11.39
CA ASP A 328 -15.63 7.86 11.86
C ASP A 328 -15.57 7.72 13.39
N LEU A 329 -14.45 7.19 13.90
CA LEU A 329 -14.24 7.10 15.33
C LEU A 329 -14.00 8.50 15.93
N ASP A 330 -14.37 8.67 17.21
CA ASP A 330 -13.98 9.84 18.00
C ASP A 330 -12.52 9.74 18.50
N LEU A 331 -11.62 9.33 17.60
CA LEU A 331 -10.19 9.22 17.82
C LEU A 331 -9.47 10.05 16.75
N PRO A 332 -8.56 10.97 17.16
CA PRO A 332 -7.79 11.75 16.20
C PRO A 332 -6.85 10.84 15.40
N ASN A 333 -6.59 11.23 14.15
CA ASN A 333 -5.60 10.61 13.28
C ASN A 333 -4.82 11.72 12.54
N PRO A 334 -3.57 11.99 12.93
CA PRO A 334 -2.74 13.05 12.35
C PRO A 334 -2.10 12.58 11.02
N ASP A 335 -2.93 12.04 10.12
CA ASP A 335 -2.51 11.43 8.85
C ASP A 335 -1.44 10.33 9.08
N SER A 336 -1.71 9.44 10.04
CA SER A 336 -0.77 8.39 10.48
C SER A 336 -1.33 6.98 10.28
N SER A 337 -0.43 6.04 9.97
CA SER A 337 -0.74 4.61 9.95
C SER A 337 -1.18 4.12 11.34
N ILE A 338 -2.05 3.11 11.36
CA ILE A 338 -2.53 2.43 12.56
C ILE A 338 -2.29 0.93 12.43
N ALA A 339 -2.39 0.20 13.53
CA ALA A 339 -2.40 -1.26 13.55
C ALA A 339 -3.57 -1.77 14.39
N THR A 340 -4.09 -2.93 14.01
CA THR A 340 -5.22 -3.60 14.65
C THR A 340 -4.83 -5.04 14.98
N LEU A 341 -5.24 -5.51 16.17
CA LEU A 341 -5.12 -6.91 16.56
C LEU A 341 -6.35 -7.33 17.37
N ARG A 342 -6.92 -8.50 17.08
CA ARG A 342 -7.96 -9.10 17.93
C ARG A 342 -7.37 -10.25 18.72
N LEU A 343 -7.51 -10.18 20.04
CA LEU A 343 -7.05 -11.21 20.96
C LEU A 343 -8.02 -12.41 20.98
N PRO A 344 -7.57 -13.59 21.46
CA PRO A 344 -8.43 -14.78 21.57
C PRO A 344 -9.65 -14.61 22.49
N ASP A 345 -9.59 -13.70 23.47
CA ASP A 345 -10.71 -13.34 24.34
C ASP A 345 -11.71 -12.36 23.67
N GLY A 346 -11.45 -11.98 22.41
CA GLY A 346 -12.28 -11.03 21.66
C GLY A 346 -11.95 -9.56 21.91
N THR A 347 -11.02 -9.24 22.81
CA THR A 347 -10.54 -7.87 23.00
C THR A 347 -9.88 -7.39 21.71
N MET A 348 -10.33 -6.25 21.20
CA MET A 348 -9.78 -5.57 20.03
C MET A 348 -8.77 -4.54 20.48
N LEU A 349 -7.57 -4.54 19.91
CA LEU A 349 -6.50 -3.59 20.18
C LEU A 349 -6.25 -2.69 18.96
N LEU A 350 -5.94 -1.43 19.23
CA LEU A 350 -5.62 -0.41 18.25
C LEU A 350 -4.39 0.37 18.70
N ALA A 351 -3.32 0.29 17.92
CA ALA A 351 -2.16 1.15 18.07
C ALA A 351 -2.29 2.34 17.11
N HIS A 352 -2.28 3.56 17.65
CA HIS A 352 -2.53 4.78 16.86
C HIS A 352 -1.89 6.03 17.49
N ASN A 353 -1.66 7.05 16.66
CA ASN A 353 -1.19 8.35 17.13
C ASN A 353 -2.38 9.18 17.63
N ASN A 354 -2.57 9.20 18.95
CA ASN A 354 -3.68 9.89 19.60
C ASN A 354 -3.38 11.40 19.80
N THR A 355 -3.17 12.11 18.70
CA THR A 355 -2.82 13.53 18.67
C THR A 355 -3.53 14.22 17.53
N SER A 356 -3.95 15.47 17.72
CA SER A 356 -4.55 16.28 16.63
C SER A 356 -3.53 16.63 15.54
N GLU A 357 -2.27 16.78 15.91
CA GLU A 357 -1.15 17.09 15.01
C GLU A 357 0.14 16.39 15.44
N GLY A 358 0.97 16.04 14.45
CA GLY A 358 2.24 15.35 14.66
C GLY A 358 2.07 13.89 15.09
N ARG A 359 3.19 13.20 15.30
CA ARG A 359 3.25 11.77 15.64
C ARG A 359 4.11 11.52 16.89
N HIS A 360 4.16 12.49 17.80
CA HIS A 360 5.03 12.48 18.98
C HIS A 360 4.49 11.62 20.13
N ARG A 361 3.28 11.07 19.99
CA ARG A 361 2.67 10.13 20.94
C ARG A 361 2.03 8.96 20.19
N LEU A 362 2.36 7.75 20.60
CA LEU A 362 1.78 6.51 20.10
C LEU A 362 1.11 5.78 21.27
N ASP A 363 -0.20 5.56 21.15
CA ASP A 363 -1.04 4.96 22.18
C ASP A 363 -1.51 3.57 21.77
N LEU A 364 -1.76 2.72 22.76
CA LEU A 364 -2.50 1.48 22.62
C LEU A 364 -3.87 1.64 23.28
N SER A 365 -4.92 1.46 22.49
CA SER A 365 -6.31 1.50 22.93
C SER A 365 -6.97 0.14 22.76
N ALA A 366 -8.03 -0.13 23.52
CA ALA A 366 -8.79 -1.37 23.39
C ALA A 366 -10.29 -1.14 23.31
N SER A 367 -10.98 -2.07 22.66
CA SER A 367 -12.44 -2.08 22.48
C SER A 367 -12.97 -3.51 22.54
N LEU A 368 -14.27 -3.66 22.79
CA LEU A 368 -14.99 -4.94 22.66
C LEU A 368 -15.91 -4.98 21.42
N ASP A 369 -16.23 -3.82 20.86
CA ASP A 369 -17.17 -3.68 19.74
C ASP A 369 -16.54 -3.03 18.50
N GLY A 370 -15.31 -2.52 18.63
CA GLY A 370 -14.58 -1.80 17.58
C GLY A 370 -15.05 -0.37 17.35
N ARG A 371 -15.95 0.16 18.19
CA ARG A 371 -16.53 1.51 18.08
C ARG A 371 -16.15 2.37 19.27
N GLU A 372 -16.32 1.86 20.49
CA GLU A 372 -15.91 2.55 21.70
C GLU A 372 -14.52 2.10 22.11
N TRP A 373 -13.57 3.04 22.10
CA TRP A 373 -12.16 2.76 22.36
C TRP A 373 -11.72 3.41 23.65
N GLN A 374 -11.11 2.62 24.52
CA GLN A 374 -10.53 3.08 25.78
C GLN A 374 -9.01 3.07 25.67
N HIS A 375 -8.38 4.17 26.03
CA HIS A 375 -6.93 4.23 26.19
C HIS A 375 -6.48 3.19 27.23
N ARG A 376 -5.49 2.37 26.89
CA ARG A 376 -4.91 1.37 27.80
C ARG A 376 -3.54 1.79 28.31
N MET A 377 -2.69 2.25 27.40
CA MET A 377 -1.35 2.73 27.74
C MET A 377 -0.74 3.55 26.61
N THR A 378 0.27 4.32 26.95
CA THR A 378 1.12 5.01 25.97
C THR A 378 2.31 4.11 25.67
N LEU A 379 2.49 3.77 24.39
CA LEU A 379 3.62 2.95 23.92
C LEU A 379 4.89 3.79 23.85
N ALA A 380 4.79 4.98 23.26
CA ALA A 380 5.91 5.90 23.17
C ALA A 380 5.41 7.35 23.18
N GLN A 381 6.19 8.24 23.80
CA GLN A 381 5.90 9.66 23.86
C GLN A 381 7.22 10.45 23.89
N GLY A 382 7.22 11.57 23.18
CA GLY A 382 8.33 12.52 23.15
C GLY A 382 7.82 13.94 22.96
N ASP A 383 8.77 14.86 22.85
CA ASP A 383 8.49 16.27 22.62
C ASP A 383 7.91 16.53 21.21
N PRO A 384 7.26 17.68 20.97
CA PRO A 384 6.84 18.08 19.63
C PRO A 384 8.00 18.00 18.62
N GLY A 385 7.79 17.26 17.54
CA GLY A 385 8.82 16.96 16.53
C GLY A 385 9.36 15.53 16.62
N ALA A 386 9.19 14.85 17.76
CA ALA A 386 9.40 13.41 17.82
C ALA A 386 8.37 12.66 16.95
N GLU A 387 8.78 11.53 16.40
CA GLU A 387 7.95 10.65 15.58
C GLU A 387 8.04 9.20 16.09
N TYR A 388 6.91 8.69 16.55
CA TYR A 388 6.67 7.28 16.81
C TYR A 388 5.49 6.85 15.94
N SER A 389 5.76 6.09 14.88
CA SER A 389 4.77 5.91 13.82
C SER A 389 4.82 4.52 13.20
N TYR A 390 3.86 4.22 12.32
CA TYR A 390 3.81 2.96 11.58
C TYR A 390 3.91 1.74 12.51
N PRO A 391 2.93 1.58 13.42
CA PRO A 391 2.87 0.41 14.27
C PRO A 391 2.52 -0.86 13.47
N SER A 392 2.97 -2.01 13.94
CA SER A 392 2.49 -3.35 13.55
C SER A 392 2.26 -4.16 14.83
N MET A 393 1.30 -5.08 14.81
CA MET A 393 0.92 -5.87 15.99
C MET A 393 0.62 -7.32 15.63
N GLU A 394 1.10 -8.25 16.45
CA GLU A 394 0.89 -9.67 16.27
C GLU A 394 0.62 -10.39 17.60
N TRP A 395 -0.13 -11.49 17.52
CA TRP A 395 -0.34 -12.42 18.64
C TRP A 395 0.60 -13.61 18.50
N ALA A 396 1.62 -13.71 19.35
CA ALA A 396 2.60 -14.79 19.31
C ALA A 396 2.99 -15.25 20.72
N GLY A 397 3.01 -16.57 20.94
CA GLY A 397 3.43 -17.14 22.23
C GLY A 397 2.53 -16.71 23.40
N GLN A 398 1.23 -16.54 23.17
CA GLN A 398 0.26 -16.00 24.15
C GLN A 398 0.56 -14.57 24.62
N GLN A 399 1.25 -13.80 23.80
CA GLN A 399 1.65 -12.43 24.09
C GLN A 399 1.31 -11.53 22.91
N VAL A 400 1.03 -10.26 23.23
CA VAL A 400 0.90 -9.21 22.23
C VAL A 400 2.29 -8.66 21.95
N TRP A 401 2.67 -8.67 20.69
CA TRP A 401 3.87 -8.02 20.20
C TRP A 401 3.47 -6.78 19.43
N VAL A 402 4.13 -5.67 19.71
CA VAL A 402 3.95 -4.41 19.01
C VAL A 402 5.31 -3.94 18.52
N SER A 403 5.45 -3.61 17.25
CA SER A 403 6.60 -2.89 16.72
C SER A 403 6.17 -1.54 16.16
N TYR A 404 7.09 -0.59 16.13
CA TYR A 404 6.85 0.73 15.55
C TYR A 404 8.15 1.39 15.11
N THR A 405 8.03 2.35 14.19
CA THR A 405 9.14 3.23 13.82
C THR A 405 9.44 4.18 14.96
N ASP A 406 10.70 4.22 15.38
CA ASP A 406 11.21 5.14 16.39
C ASP A 406 12.12 6.17 15.72
N GLN A 407 11.65 7.41 15.63
CA GLN A 407 12.35 8.57 15.07
C GLN A 407 12.87 8.39 13.64
N ARG A 408 12.35 7.39 12.91
CA ARG A 408 12.83 6.93 11.60
C ARG A 408 14.28 6.45 11.59
N HIS A 409 14.87 6.18 12.75
CA HIS A 409 16.25 5.71 12.88
C HIS A 409 16.32 4.24 13.29
N ALA A 410 15.27 3.73 13.95
CA ALA A 410 15.21 2.35 14.41
C ALA A 410 13.77 1.82 14.37
N ILE A 411 13.66 0.51 14.55
CA ILE A 411 12.39 -0.16 14.84
C ILE A 411 12.40 -0.58 16.31
N ALA A 412 11.49 0.00 17.09
CA ALA A 412 11.27 -0.39 18.47
C ALA A 412 10.26 -1.54 18.53
N TRP A 413 10.34 -2.36 19.57
CA TRP A 413 9.37 -3.41 19.87
C TRP A 413 9.01 -3.40 21.36
N GLN A 414 7.78 -3.79 21.66
CA GLN A 414 7.26 -4.03 23.01
C GLN A 414 6.46 -5.32 23.03
N ARG A 415 6.47 -6.00 24.18
CA ARG A 415 5.79 -7.26 24.41
C ARG A 415 4.93 -7.18 25.66
N PHE A 416 3.71 -7.71 25.57
CA PHE A 416 2.74 -7.70 26.66
C PHE A 416 2.17 -9.08 26.92
N SER A 417 2.15 -9.50 28.18
CA SER A 417 1.34 -10.63 28.60
C SER A 417 -0.12 -10.21 28.76
N VAL A 418 -1.01 -11.15 28.52
CA VAL A 418 -2.45 -11.01 28.67
C VAL A 418 -2.85 -11.70 29.97
N ALA A 419 -3.13 -10.93 31.01
CA ALA A 419 -3.63 -11.43 32.27
C ALA A 419 -5.17 -11.36 32.29
N PRO A 420 -5.85 -12.40 32.80
CA PRO A 420 -7.28 -12.28 33.08
C PRO A 420 -7.50 -11.13 34.06
N HIS A 421 -8.47 -10.27 33.79
CA HIS A 421 -8.84 -9.19 34.70
C HIS A 421 -9.24 -9.79 36.05
N LYS A 422 -8.55 -9.41 37.12
CA LYS A 422 -9.01 -9.70 38.48
C LYS A 422 -10.08 -8.65 38.84
N PRO A 423 -11.30 -9.08 39.23
CA PRO A 423 -12.41 -8.19 39.56
C PRO A 423 -12.13 -7.33 40.79
#